data_AF-A0A8S8XTB9-F1
#
_entry.id   AF-A0A8S8XTB9-F1
#
_cell.length_a   1.000
_cell.length_b   1.000
_cell.length_c   1.000
_cell.angle_alpha   90.00
_cell.angle_beta   90.00
_cell.angle_gamma   90.00
#
_symmetry.space_group_name_H-M   'P 1'
#
loop_
_entity.id
_entity.type
_entity.pdbx_description
1 polymer ?
#
loop_
_entity_poly.entity_id
_entity_poly.type
_entity_poly.pdbx_seq_one_letter_code
_entity_poly.pdbx_strand_id
1 'polypeptide(L)'
;MNRTTWFGGVDVPATKITDAETSEISVKKQTSTQPRLVASGSHRAERDEKFAKELGEHELVRMGSSLKACIVAEGSADLYPRFGPTSCWDIAAAHAVVEAAGGSSYHPVRTLVYDLVDEVLNPYFLVASSTKWNDIWAQNQN
;
A
#
# COMPACT_ATOMS: atom_id res chain seq x y z
N MET A 1 -19.07 3.49 12.91
CA MET A 1 -18.10 3.07 11.88
C MET A 1 -17.12 2.14 12.55
N ASN A 2 -17.06 0.89 12.11
CA ASN A 2 -16.12 -0.09 12.65
C ASN A 2 -14.70 0.35 12.27
N ARG A 3 -13.77 0.31 13.22
CA ARG A 3 -12.38 0.68 12.97
C ARG A 3 -11.69 -0.51 12.34
N THR A 4 -11.26 -0.36 11.10
CA THR A 4 -10.58 -1.44 10.37
C THR A 4 -9.14 -1.07 10.09
N THR A 5 -8.22 -1.97 10.41
CA THR A 5 -6.79 -1.86 10.13
C THR A 5 -6.35 -3.08 9.32
N TRP A 6 -5.54 -2.86 8.29
CA TRP A 6 -4.86 -3.92 7.55
C TRP A 6 -3.36 -3.77 7.78
N PHE A 7 -2.65 -4.87 7.99
CA PHE A 7 -1.20 -4.89 8.11
C PHE A 7 -0.62 -6.18 7.52
N GLY A 8 0.63 -6.13 7.08
CA GLY A 8 1.31 -7.23 6.40
C GLY A 8 2.66 -6.76 5.84
N GLY A 9 3.57 -7.69 5.58
CA GLY A 9 4.90 -7.43 5.04
C GLY A 9 5.68 -8.73 4.80
N VAL A 10 6.96 -8.62 4.43
CA VAL A 10 7.81 -9.75 4.00
C VAL A 10 7.78 -10.93 4.99
N ASP A 11 7.89 -10.64 6.29
CA ASP A 11 7.86 -11.65 7.37
C ASP A 11 6.65 -11.48 8.28
N VAL A 12 5.63 -10.74 7.84
CA VAL A 12 4.43 -10.43 8.63
C VAL A 12 3.20 -10.88 7.83
N PRO A 13 2.40 -11.84 8.34
CA PRO A 13 1.23 -12.33 7.61
C PRO A 13 0.23 -11.20 7.39
N ALA A 14 -0.43 -11.20 6.23
CA ALA A 14 -1.47 -10.23 5.96
C ALA A 14 -2.66 -10.48 6.88
N THR A 15 -3.01 -9.46 7.65
CA THR A 15 -4.00 -9.53 8.72
C THR A 15 -4.93 -8.32 8.67
N LYS A 16 -6.21 -8.56 8.97
CA LYS A 16 -7.22 -7.54 9.16
C LYS A 16 -7.67 -7.53 10.62
N ILE A 17 -7.72 -6.34 11.21
CA ILE A 17 -8.32 -6.11 12.51
C ILE A 17 -9.59 -5.29 12.30
N THR A 18 -10.73 -5.81 12.72
CA THR A 18 -12.00 -5.09 12.72
C THR A 18 -12.47 -4.93 14.16
N ASP A 19 -12.47 -3.69 14.65
CA ASP A 19 -12.67 -3.34 16.05
C ASP A 19 -11.68 -4.04 16.99
N ALA A 20 -11.99 -5.24 17.49
CA ALA A 20 -11.09 -6.06 18.33
C ALA A 20 -10.85 -7.48 17.76
N GLU A 21 -11.47 -7.82 16.63
CA GLU A 21 -11.36 -9.13 16.01
C GLU A 21 -10.23 -9.13 14.98
N THR A 22 -9.37 -10.13 15.08
CA THR A 22 -8.20 -10.30 14.20
C THR A 22 -8.41 -11.52 13.31
N SER A 23 -8.20 -11.37 12.00
CA SER A 23 -8.25 -12.47 11.05
C SER A 23 -7.13 -12.36 10.01
N GLU A 24 -6.54 -13.50 9.65
CA GLU A 24 -5.68 -13.59 8.49
C GLU A 24 -6.48 -13.35 7.21
N ILE A 25 -5.84 -12.72 6.25
CA ILE A 25 -6.43 -12.39 4.96
C ILE A 25 -5.58 -12.90 3.82
N SER A 26 -6.22 -13.17 2.69
CA SER A 26 -5.54 -13.54 1.46
C SER A 26 -6.32 -13.04 0.26
N VAL A 27 -5.61 -12.77 -0.84
CA VAL A 27 -6.25 -12.45 -2.11
C VAL A 27 -7.06 -13.65 -2.59
N LYS A 28 -8.10 -13.38 -3.39
CA LYS A 28 -8.91 -14.44 -3.97
C LYS A 28 -8.08 -15.22 -5.01
N LYS A 29 -7.83 -16.51 -4.73
CA LYS A 29 -7.02 -17.39 -5.59
C LYS A 29 -7.71 -17.85 -6.87
N GLN A 30 -9.05 -17.87 -6.88
CA GLN A 30 -9.84 -18.32 -8.02
C GLN A 30 -10.46 -17.13 -8.74
N THR A 31 -10.16 -17.00 -10.04
CA THR A 31 -10.76 -16.01 -10.91
C THR A 31 -12.24 -16.32 -11.14
N SER A 32 -13.10 -15.35 -10.82
CA SER A 32 -14.53 -15.39 -11.15
C SER A 32 -14.74 -15.15 -12.64
N THR A 33 -15.81 -15.69 -13.22
CA THR A 33 -16.26 -15.33 -14.57
C THR A 33 -16.60 -13.85 -14.70
N GLN A 34 -16.98 -13.22 -13.58
CA GLN A 34 -17.21 -11.78 -13.47
C GLN A 34 -16.31 -11.22 -12.36
N PRO A 35 -15.18 -10.56 -12.68
CA PRO A 35 -14.28 -10.00 -11.69
C PRO A 35 -14.87 -8.73 -11.05
N ARG A 36 -14.50 -8.48 -9.80
CA ARG A 36 -14.83 -7.26 -9.03
C ARG A 36 -13.75 -6.21 -9.24
N LEU A 37 -14.09 -5.21 -10.03
CA LEU A 37 -13.25 -4.05 -10.33
C LEU A 37 -13.48 -2.94 -9.30
N VAL A 38 -12.43 -2.59 -8.57
CA VAL A 38 -12.48 -1.47 -7.62
C VAL A 38 -12.24 -0.15 -8.34
N ALA A 39 -13.13 0.82 -8.13
CA ALA A 39 -13.01 2.16 -8.69
C ALA A 39 -13.24 3.25 -7.63
N SER A 40 -12.81 4.47 -7.97
CA SER A 40 -13.16 5.65 -7.17
C SER A 40 -14.65 5.95 -7.27
N GLY A 41 -15.24 6.41 -6.15
CA GLY A 41 -16.63 6.86 -6.13
C GLY A 41 -16.89 8.18 -6.88
N SER A 42 -15.85 8.99 -7.11
CA SER A 42 -15.91 10.31 -7.77
C SER A 42 -15.07 10.31 -9.06
N HIS A 43 -15.63 10.89 -10.14
CA HIS A 43 -15.03 11.16 -11.46
C HIS A 43 -14.08 10.09 -12.01
N ARG A 44 -14.57 9.26 -12.94
CA ARG A 44 -13.73 8.32 -13.73
C ARG A 44 -13.10 9.07 -14.89
N ALA A 45 -11.80 8.85 -15.11
CA ALA A 45 -11.15 9.34 -16.32
C ALA A 45 -11.43 8.38 -17.49
N GLU A 46 -11.27 8.86 -18.72
CA GLU A 46 -11.46 8.08 -19.95
C GLU A 46 -10.68 6.74 -19.93
N ARG A 47 -9.46 6.74 -19.35
CA ARG A 47 -8.64 5.52 -19.21
C ARG A 47 -9.25 4.47 -18.28
N ASP A 48 -9.91 4.89 -17.19
CA ASP A 48 -10.60 3.98 -16.28
C ASP A 48 -11.80 3.30 -16.97
N GLU A 49 -12.51 4.04 -17.83
CA GLU A 49 -13.66 3.53 -18.59
C GLU A 49 -13.21 2.60 -19.71
N LYS A 50 -12.15 2.99 -20.44
CA LYS A 50 -11.55 2.16 -21.47
C LYS A 50 -11.10 0.80 -20.92
N PHE A 51 -10.34 0.80 -19.83
CA PHE A 51 -9.89 -0.45 -19.19
C PHE A 51 -11.06 -1.32 -18.74
N ALA A 52 -12.09 -0.73 -18.11
CA ALA A 52 -13.27 -1.47 -17.67
C ALA A 52 -14.08 -2.06 -18.84
N LYS A 53 -14.10 -1.37 -19.99
CA LYS A 53 -14.72 -1.90 -21.22
C LYS A 53 -13.93 -3.08 -21.79
N GLU A 54 -12.61 -2.98 -21.83
CA GLU A 54 -11.71 -4.05 -22.30
C GLU A 54 -11.73 -5.27 -21.37
N LEU A 55 -11.98 -5.07 -20.07
CA LEU A 55 -12.14 -6.13 -19.08
C LEU A 55 -13.38 -7.02 -19.34
N GLY A 56 -14.40 -6.51 -20.03
CA GLY A 56 -15.65 -7.23 -20.28
C GLY A 56 -16.64 -7.13 -19.12
N GLU A 57 -17.47 -8.16 -18.94
CA GLU A 57 -18.44 -8.21 -17.83
C GLU A 57 -17.72 -8.21 -16.47
N HIS A 58 -18.05 -7.25 -15.61
CA HIS A 58 -17.43 -7.08 -14.30
C HIS A 58 -18.44 -6.50 -13.29
N GLU A 59 -18.17 -6.71 -12.01
CA GLU A 59 -18.88 -6.05 -10.91
C GLU A 59 -18.06 -4.82 -10.47
N LEU A 60 -18.70 -3.67 -10.30
CA LEU A 60 -18.03 -2.45 -9.88
C LEU A 60 -18.13 -2.24 -8.36
N VAL A 61 -17.00 -2.25 -7.67
CA VAL A 61 -16.91 -1.97 -6.23
C VAL A 61 -16.41 -0.54 -6.01
N ARG A 62 -17.24 0.32 -5.41
CA ARG A 62 -16.87 1.72 -5.13
C ARG A 62 -16.31 1.86 -3.72
N MET A 63 -15.09 2.39 -3.62
CA MET A 63 -14.41 2.57 -2.33
C MET A 63 -13.60 3.88 -2.29
N GLY A 64 -13.39 4.43 -1.09
CA GLY A 64 -12.48 5.56 -0.84
C GLY A 64 -11.05 5.24 -1.27
N SER A 65 -10.27 6.26 -1.64
CA SER A 65 -9.01 6.11 -2.39
C SER A 65 -7.95 5.24 -1.71
N SER A 66 -7.78 5.34 -0.39
CA SER A 66 -6.74 4.64 0.36
C SER A 66 -7.04 3.18 0.69
N LEU A 67 -8.31 2.74 0.59
CA LEU A 67 -8.74 1.40 1.01
C LEU A 67 -8.83 0.39 -0.13
N LYS A 68 -8.66 0.84 -1.38
CA LYS A 68 -8.90 0.01 -2.59
C LYS A 68 -7.97 -1.19 -2.68
N ALA A 69 -6.69 -1.01 -2.36
CA ALA A 69 -5.72 -2.10 -2.32
C ALA A 69 -6.00 -3.06 -1.14
N CYS A 70 -6.41 -2.54 0.02
CA CYS A 70 -6.74 -3.37 1.18
C CYS A 70 -7.92 -4.31 0.92
N ILE A 71 -8.96 -3.83 0.22
CA ILE A 71 -10.11 -4.68 -0.11
C ILE A 71 -9.77 -5.76 -1.16
N VAL A 72 -8.74 -5.55 -1.98
CA VAL A 72 -8.17 -6.59 -2.85
C VAL A 72 -7.36 -7.59 -2.00
N ALA A 73 -6.52 -7.10 -1.09
CA ALA A 73 -5.73 -7.94 -0.19
C ALA A 73 -6.60 -8.88 0.67
N GLU A 74 -7.78 -8.43 1.10
CA GLU A 74 -8.71 -9.28 1.86
C GLU A 74 -9.63 -10.18 1.01
N GLY A 75 -9.51 -10.12 -0.32
CA GLY A 75 -10.33 -10.92 -1.23
C GLY A 75 -11.77 -10.41 -1.42
N SER A 76 -12.10 -9.20 -0.93
CA SER A 76 -13.37 -8.52 -1.17
C SER A 76 -13.48 -7.91 -2.58
N ALA A 77 -12.37 -7.77 -3.28
CA ALA A 77 -12.32 -7.39 -4.69
C ALA A 77 -11.17 -8.12 -5.43
N ASP A 78 -11.14 -8.02 -6.75
CA ASP A 78 -10.22 -8.81 -7.57
C ASP A 78 -9.14 -7.94 -8.25
N LEU A 79 -9.45 -6.69 -8.63
CA LEU A 79 -8.46 -5.79 -9.21
C LEU A 79 -8.72 -4.30 -8.93
N TYR A 80 -7.63 -3.54 -8.86
CA TYR A 80 -7.64 -2.08 -8.66
C TYR A 80 -6.65 -1.40 -9.63
N PRO A 81 -7.11 -0.89 -10.79
CA PRO A 81 -6.26 -0.11 -11.68
C PRO A 81 -6.10 1.33 -11.17
N ARG A 82 -4.89 1.88 -11.28
CA ARG A 82 -4.58 3.28 -10.96
C ARG A 82 -3.91 3.97 -12.14
N PHE A 83 -4.63 4.87 -12.81
CA PHE A 83 -4.13 5.65 -13.96
C PHE A 83 -3.75 7.10 -13.63
N GLY A 84 -4.06 7.56 -12.42
CA GLY A 84 -3.69 8.90 -11.94
C GLY A 84 -2.37 8.89 -11.16
N PRO A 85 -1.74 10.07 -10.98
CA PRO A 85 -0.51 10.18 -10.20
C PRO A 85 -0.74 9.71 -8.76
N THR A 86 0.30 9.09 -8.20
CA THR A 86 0.36 8.53 -6.85
C THR A 86 1.82 8.57 -6.39
N SER A 87 2.05 9.00 -5.16
CA SER A 87 3.38 9.09 -4.56
C SER A 87 3.81 7.72 -4.01
N CYS A 88 5.12 7.50 -3.78
CA CYS A 88 5.61 6.26 -3.17
C CYS A 88 4.92 5.97 -1.83
N TRP A 89 4.80 6.98 -0.98
CA TRP A 89 4.15 6.86 0.34
C TRP A 89 2.64 6.60 0.28
N ASP A 90 1.97 6.92 -0.84
CA ASP A 90 0.54 6.68 -1.00
C ASP A 90 0.23 5.18 -1.22
N ILE A 91 1.20 4.37 -1.64
CA ILE A 91 1.00 2.96 -1.97
C ILE A 91 1.91 1.99 -1.20
N ALA A 92 3.07 2.43 -0.67
CA ALA A 92 4.06 1.54 -0.06
C ALA A 92 3.49 0.61 1.01
N ALA A 93 2.74 1.15 1.99
CA ALA A 93 2.11 0.35 3.03
C ALA A 93 1.10 -0.66 2.47
N ALA A 94 0.26 -0.23 1.52
CA ALA A 94 -0.73 -1.11 0.91
C ALA A 94 -0.08 -2.17 0.01
N HIS A 95 1.05 -1.87 -0.64
CA HIS A 95 1.79 -2.83 -1.43
C HIS A 95 2.29 -3.99 -0.57
N ALA A 96 2.90 -3.69 0.59
CA ALA A 96 3.37 -4.71 1.52
C ALA A 96 2.22 -5.63 2.01
N VAL A 97 1.05 -5.06 2.30
CA VAL A 97 -0.15 -5.84 2.68
C VAL A 97 -0.61 -6.72 1.53
N VAL A 98 -0.66 -6.21 0.30
CA VAL A 98 -1.10 -6.97 -0.89
C VAL A 98 -0.15 -8.14 -1.17
N GLU A 99 1.16 -7.92 -1.14
CA GLU A 99 2.15 -8.99 -1.35
C GLU A 99 2.07 -10.06 -0.25
N ALA A 100 1.97 -9.65 1.02
CA ALA A 100 1.81 -10.58 2.14
C ALA A 100 0.51 -11.40 2.04
N ALA A 101 -0.54 -10.85 1.42
CA ALA A 101 -1.80 -11.54 1.16
C ALA A 101 -1.73 -12.49 -0.05
N GLY A 102 -0.59 -12.57 -0.74
CA GLY A 102 -0.38 -13.37 -1.95
C GLY A 102 -0.79 -12.68 -3.26
N GLY A 103 -1.03 -11.37 -3.22
CA GLY A 103 -1.28 -10.54 -4.40
C GLY A 103 0.00 -9.93 -4.98
N SER A 104 -0.16 -9.03 -5.96
CA SER A 104 0.97 -8.34 -6.60
C SER A 104 0.59 -6.93 -7.04
N SER A 105 1.55 -6.00 -6.99
CA SER A 105 1.45 -4.72 -7.71
C SER A 105 2.34 -4.74 -8.94
N TYR A 106 1.80 -4.39 -10.11
CA TYR A 106 2.51 -4.51 -11.38
C TYR A 106 2.57 -3.18 -12.14
N HIS A 107 3.71 -2.90 -12.75
CA HIS A 107 3.86 -1.86 -13.76
C HIS A 107 4.74 -2.40 -14.91
N PRO A 108 4.37 -2.16 -16.19
CA PRO A 108 4.94 -2.89 -17.33
C PRO A 108 6.43 -2.65 -17.61
N VAL A 109 6.99 -1.54 -17.11
CA VAL A 109 8.37 -1.11 -17.45
C VAL A 109 9.30 -1.05 -16.23
N ARG A 110 8.74 -0.95 -15.03
CA ARG A 110 9.53 -0.74 -13.80
C ARG A 110 8.89 -1.44 -12.63
N THR A 111 9.70 -2.01 -11.76
CA THR A 111 9.26 -2.44 -10.43
C THR A 111 8.95 -1.21 -9.59
N LEU A 112 7.93 -1.31 -8.73
CA LEU A 112 7.67 -0.26 -7.75
C LEU A 112 8.74 -0.36 -6.65
N VAL A 113 9.60 0.65 -6.58
CA VAL A 113 10.62 0.81 -5.55
C VAL A 113 10.27 2.00 -4.68
N TYR A 114 10.52 1.87 -3.37
CA TYR A 114 10.13 2.87 -2.38
C TYR A 114 11.32 3.55 -1.70
N ASP A 115 12.53 3.21 -2.12
CA ASP A 115 13.74 3.85 -1.63
C ASP A 115 13.74 5.32 -2.07
N LEU A 116 13.62 6.21 -1.09
CA LEU A 116 13.81 7.65 -1.24
C LEU A 116 15.12 8.00 -0.56
N VAL A 117 16.22 8.16 -1.30
CA VAL A 117 17.32 9.04 -0.85
C VAL A 117 18.29 9.36 -1.99
N ASP A 118 18.49 10.66 -2.26
CA ASP A 118 19.72 11.16 -2.90
C ASP A 118 20.82 11.43 -1.84
N GLU A 119 20.52 11.54 -0.54
CA GLU A 119 21.52 11.59 0.55
C GLU A 119 21.16 10.64 1.70
N VAL A 120 21.85 9.50 1.72
CA VAL A 120 21.58 8.31 2.57
C VAL A 120 22.21 8.41 3.98
N LEU A 121 23.09 9.38 4.24
CA LEU A 121 23.91 9.41 5.46
C LEU A 121 23.46 10.49 6.45
N ASN A 122 23.23 10.09 7.70
CA ASN A 122 23.09 11.05 8.80
C ASN A 122 24.42 11.77 9.04
N PRO A 123 24.42 13.07 9.41
CA PRO A 123 25.63 13.74 9.90
C PRO A 123 26.16 13.01 11.14
N TYR A 124 27.42 13.21 11.50
CA TYR A 124 27.96 12.66 12.75
C TYR A 124 27.03 13.04 13.92
N PHE A 125 26.71 12.08 14.78
CA PHE A 125 25.83 12.29 15.94
C PHE A 125 26.38 11.63 17.21
N LEU A 126 26.10 12.23 18.37
CA LEU A 126 26.41 11.67 19.68
C LEU A 126 25.17 11.02 20.29
N VAL A 127 25.29 9.75 20.69
CA VAL A 127 24.35 9.09 21.60
C VAL A 127 25.01 9.01 22.98
N ALA A 128 24.42 9.64 24.00
CA ALA A 128 24.96 9.66 25.35
C ALA A 128 23.86 9.54 26.41
N SER A 129 24.20 8.93 27.55
CA SER A 129 23.29 8.77 28.69
C SER A 129 23.08 10.04 29.53
N SER A 130 23.75 11.15 29.16
CA SER A 130 23.65 12.45 29.82
C SER A 130 24.05 13.57 28.86
N THR A 131 23.50 14.77 29.05
CA THR A 131 23.75 15.95 28.23
C THR A 131 25.08 16.65 28.53
N LYS A 132 25.80 16.24 29.59
CA LYS A 132 27.06 16.88 30.02
C LYS A 132 28.20 16.83 29.00
N TRP A 133 28.08 16.01 27.95
CA TRP A 133 29.09 15.87 26.90
C TRP A 133 28.72 16.57 25.59
N ASN A 134 27.56 17.22 25.53
CA ASN A 134 27.08 17.88 24.31
C ASN A 134 28.00 19.03 23.88
N ASP A 135 28.53 19.80 24.85
CA ASP A 135 29.42 20.93 24.56
C ASP A 135 30.76 20.46 23.98
N ILE A 136 31.30 19.37 24.51
CA ILE A 136 32.53 18.73 23.98
C ILE A 136 32.24 18.19 22.58
N TRP A 137 31.11 17.50 22.37
CA TRP A 137 30.72 17.00 21.05
C TRP A 137 30.61 18.12 20.02
N ALA A 138 29.92 19.22 20.35
CA ALA A 138 29.72 20.37 19.48
C ALA A 138 31.05 21.04 19.08
N GLN A 139 32.03 21.11 19.99
CA GLN A 139 33.36 21.69 19.70
C GLN A 139 34.22 20.82 18.78
N ASN A 140 33.84 19.56 18.52
CA ASN A 140 34.62 18.58 17.77
C ASN A 140 33.96 18.15 16.44
N GLN A 141 33.10 19.01 15.87
CA GLN A 141 32.41 18.73 14.58
C GLN A 141 33.07 19.36 13.34
N ASN A 142 34.31 19.87 13.46
CA ASN A 142 35.08 20.41 12.33
C ASN A 142 35.74 19.31 11.51
#